data_AF-A0A2G6R2Z6-F1
#
_entry.id   AF-A0A2G6R2Z6-F1
#
_cell.length_a   1.000
_cell.length_b   1.000
_cell.length_c   1.000
_cell.angle_alpha   90.00
_cell.angle_beta   90.00
_cell.angle_gamma   90.00
#
_symmetry.space_group_name_H-M   'P 1'
#
loop_
_entity.id
_entity.type
_entity.pdbx_description
1 polymer ?
#
loop_
_entity_poly.entity_id
_entity_poly.type
_entity_poly.pdbx_seq_one_letter_code
_entity_poly.pdbx_strand_id
1 'polypeptide(L)'
;NPNYKNIFACGIAFAPPHPVSKPRKNKNGLSITPAPPRTGMPSGITAKAVVGNIVSMIKNGDNAKFHAASMGNMGAACVASGGYGTFTGNGSSITTFPIVPDYKKYPETGGRKLGKTFGTVGLAGHWLKMVLHYAFLYKAKMKPLWWIIPE
;
A
#
# COMPACT_ATOMS: atom_id res chain seq x y z
N ASN A 1 17.53 -3.90 -7.54
CA ASN A 1 17.94 -5.19 -6.94
C ASN A 1 19.41 -5.06 -6.51
N PRO A 2 19.89 -5.69 -5.42
CA PRO A 2 21.29 -5.55 -4.98
C PRO A 2 22.33 -6.06 -5.99
N ASN A 3 21.98 -7.07 -6.79
CA ASN A 3 22.85 -7.69 -7.79
C ASN A 3 22.66 -7.09 -9.20
N TYR A 4 21.46 -6.60 -9.51
CA TYR A 4 21.11 -6.11 -10.84
C TYR A 4 20.50 -4.71 -10.78
N LYS A 5 21.20 -3.73 -11.34
CA LYS A 5 20.79 -2.31 -11.34
C LYS A 5 19.58 -2.04 -12.23
N ASN A 6 19.36 -2.86 -13.26
CA ASN A 6 18.28 -2.73 -14.23
C ASN A 6 17.07 -3.64 -13.93
N ILE A 7 17.08 -4.40 -12.82
CA ILE A 7 15.95 -5.24 -12.41
C ILE A 7 15.20 -4.62 -11.25
N PHE A 8 13.90 -4.42 -11.47
CA PHE A 8 12.96 -3.85 -10.52
C PHE A 8 11.83 -4.82 -10.20
N ALA A 9 11.28 -4.72 -9.00
CA ALA A 9 10.09 -5.44 -8.57
C ALA A 9 9.13 -4.48 -7.88
N CYS A 10 7.82 -4.65 -8.11
CA CYS A 10 6.77 -3.90 -7.46
C CYS A 10 5.60 -4.81 -7.08
N GLY A 11 4.67 -4.30 -6.28
CA GLY A 11 3.52 -5.06 -5.81
C GLY A 11 3.88 -6.27 -4.94
N ILE A 12 3.19 -7.40 -5.13
CA ILE A 12 3.39 -8.60 -4.30
C ILE A 12 4.79 -9.22 -4.49
N ALA A 13 5.38 -9.07 -5.68
CA ALA A 13 6.72 -9.59 -5.99
C ALA A 13 7.84 -8.84 -5.25
N PHE A 14 7.57 -7.62 -4.76
CA PHE A 14 8.49 -6.95 -3.85
C PHE A 14 8.51 -7.69 -2.51
N ALA A 15 9.70 -8.15 -2.11
CA ALA A 15 9.95 -8.79 -0.84
C ALA A 15 10.34 -7.74 0.21
N PRO A 16 9.50 -7.45 1.22
CA PRO A 16 9.89 -6.54 2.29
C PRO A 16 11.05 -7.14 3.08
N PRO A 17 12.06 -6.35 3.46
CA PRO A 17 13.32 -6.87 4.00
C PRO A 17 13.19 -7.45 5.42
N HIS A 18 12.09 -7.16 6.13
CA HIS A 18 11.85 -7.65 7.48
C HIS A 18 10.35 -7.71 7.81
N PRO A 19 9.94 -8.48 8.85
CA PRO A 19 8.60 -8.44 9.40
C PRO A 19 8.22 -7.03 9.87
N VAL A 20 6.97 -6.63 9.66
CA VAL A 20 6.45 -5.33 10.14
C VAL A 20 6.06 -5.38 11.60
N SER A 21 5.53 -6.52 12.06
CA SER A 21 5.12 -6.74 13.45
C SER A 21 6.09 -7.66 14.17
N LYS A 22 6.16 -7.53 15.50
CA LYS A 22 6.97 -8.41 16.34
C LYS A 22 6.54 -9.88 16.17
N PRO A 23 7.45 -10.80 15.79
CA PRO A 23 7.16 -12.23 15.73
C PRO A 23 6.71 -12.77 17.09
N ARG A 24 5.79 -13.74 17.08
CA ARG A 24 5.31 -14.43 18.29
C ARG A 24 5.64 -15.91 18.22
N LYS A 25 5.57 -16.63 19.34
CA LYS A 25 5.68 -18.08 19.39
C LYS A 25 4.44 -18.69 20.05
N ASN A 26 4.03 -19.88 19.63
CA ASN A 26 2.98 -20.64 20.34
C ASN A 26 3.56 -21.40 21.55
N LYS A 27 2.70 -22.11 22.30
CA LYS A 27 3.10 -22.91 23.47
C LYS A 27 4.15 -23.99 23.15
N ASN A 28 4.20 -24.46 21.91
CA ASN A 28 5.13 -25.50 21.45
C ASN A 28 6.40 -24.91 20.80
N GLY A 29 6.60 -23.59 20.87
CA GLY A 29 7.78 -22.92 20.32
C GLY A 29 7.72 -22.59 18.82
N LEU A 30 6.63 -22.89 18.12
CA LEU A 30 6.45 -22.56 16.69
C LEU A 30 6.41 -21.05 16.49
N SER A 31 7.25 -20.53 15.59
CA SER A 31 7.25 -19.12 15.21
C SER A 31 6.02 -18.77 14.38
N ILE A 32 5.28 -17.75 14.81
CA ILE A 32 4.11 -17.19 14.12
C ILE A 32 4.41 -15.74 13.82
N THR A 33 4.60 -15.45 12.53
CA THR A 33 4.96 -14.11 12.07
C THR A 33 4.01 -13.67 10.96
N PRO A 34 3.31 -12.53 11.11
CA PRO A 34 2.42 -12.05 10.07
C PRO A 34 3.21 -11.58 8.86
N ALA A 35 2.72 -11.92 7.67
CA ALA A 35 3.30 -11.46 6.43
C ALA A 35 3.02 -9.96 6.24
N PRO A 36 4.00 -9.14 5.82
CA PRO A 36 3.80 -7.71 5.58
C PRO A 36 2.73 -7.48 4.50
N PRO A 37 1.82 -6.52 4.65
CA PRO A 37 0.77 -6.29 3.66
C PRO A 37 1.35 -5.70 2.35
N ARG A 38 0.87 -6.19 1.21
CA ARG A 38 1.22 -5.75 -0.15
C ARG A 38 -0.05 -5.35 -0.90
N THR A 39 -0.83 -4.44 -0.32
CA THR A 39 -2.17 -4.08 -0.84
C THR A 39 -2.08 -3.25 -2.13
N GLY A 40 -3.23 -2.91 -2.72
CA GLY A 40 -3.30 -2.17 -3.99
C GLY A 40 -2.57 -0.82 -3.96
N MET A 41 -2.79 0.00 -2.93
CA MET A 41 -2.17 1.33 -2.83
C MET A 41 -0.62 1.27 -2.75
N PRO A 42 0.00 0.46 -1.87
CA PRO A 42 1.45 0.24 -1.90
C PRO A 42 1.97 -0.31 -3.23
N SER A 43 1.20 -1.18 -3.89
CA SER A 43 1.54 -1.71 -5.21
C SER A 43 1.57 -0.61 -6.28
N GLY A 44 0.59 0.30 -6.29
CA GLY A 44 0.54 1.44 -7.19
C GLY A 44 1.69 2.43 -6.96
N ILE A 45 1.96 2.78 -5.69
CA ILE A 45 3.05 3.71 -5.34
C ILE A 45 4.42 3.12 -5.72
N THR A 46 4.65 1.83 -5.44
CA THR A 46 5.90 1.17 -5.83
C THR A 46 6.04 1.06 -7.34
N ALA A 47 4.97 0.76 -8.07
CA ALA A 47 4.98 0.75 -9.54
C ALA A 47 5.34 2.13 -10.11
N LYS A 48 4.75 3.21 -9.57
CA LYS A 48 5.06 4.58 -9.99
C LYS A 48 6.52 4.94 -9.77
N ALA A 49 7.10 4.56 -8.63
CA ALA A 49 8.53 4.77 -8.35
C ALA A 49 9.43 3.97 -9.31
N VAL A 50 9.08 2.70 -9.58
CA VAL A 50 9.82 1.86 -10.54
C VAL A 50 9.78 2.44 -11.95
N VAL A 51 8.61 2.89 -12.43
CA VAL A 51 8.49 3.52 -13.74
C VAL A 51 9.32 4.80 -13.80
N GLY A 52 9.28 5.65 -12.77
CA GLY A 52 10.13 6.85 -12.68
C GLY A 52 11.61 6.52 -12.76
N ASN A 53 12.05 5.44 -12.10
CA ASN A 53 13.43 4.96 -12.14
C ASN A 53 13.85 4.49 -13.54
N ILE A 54 13.01 3.72 -14.22
CA ILE A 54 13.27 3.26 -15.58
C ILE A 54 13.36 4.46 -16.54
N VAL A 55 12.44 5.41 -16.45
CA VAL A 55 12.48 6.63 -17.26
C VAL A 55 13.75 7.44 -17.00
N SER A 56 14.16 7.57 -15.73
CA SER A 56 15.40 8.25 -15.34
C SER A 56 16.64 7.57 -15.93
N MET A 57 16.68 6.22 -15.91
CA MET A 57 17.76 5.45 -16.52
C MET A 57 17.83 5.64 -18.04
N ILE A 58 16.69 5.59 -18.73
CA ILE A 58 16.63 5.77 -20.18
C ILE A 58 17.12 7.17 -20.58
N LYS A 59 16.73 8.20 -19.83
CA LYS A 59 17.05 9.60 -20.16
C LYS A 59 18.45 10.04 -19.76
N ASN A 60 18.97 9.52 -18.65
CA ASN A 60 20.19 10.06 -18.03
C ASN A 60 21.36 9.06 -17.97
N GLY A 61 21.15 7.79 -18.39
CA GLY A 61 22.19 6.76 -18.36
C GLY A 61 22.83 6.62 -16.97
N ASP A 62 24.15 6.77 -16.92
CA ASP A 62 24.95 6.66 -15.69
C ASP A 62 24.64 7.76 -14.65
N ASN A 63 24.05 8.88 -15.08
CA ASN A 63 23.65 9.99 -14.19
C ASN A 63 22.22 9.85 -13.64
N ALA A 64 21.59 8.69 -13.82
CA ALA A 64 20.21 8.46 -13.39
C ALA A 64 20.05 8.59 -11.86
N LYS A 65 19.11 9.43 -11.46
CA LYS A 65 18.66 9.54 -10.06
C LYS A 65 17.48 8.60 -9.84
N PHE A 66 17.55 7.81 -8.77
CA PHE A 66 16.51 6.88 -8.39
C PHE A 66 15.56 7.47 -7.34
N HIS A 67 14.27 7.36 -7.60
CA HIS A 67 13.17 7.58 -6.67
C HIS A 67 13.07 6.41 -5.69
N ALA A 68 13.00 6.73 -4.40
CA ALA A 68 12.77 5.77 -3.33
C ALA A 68 11.32 5.82 -2.85
N ALA A 69 10.71 4.64 -2.65
CA ALA A 69 9.35 4.50 -2.12
C ALA A 69 9.38 3.67 -0.82
N SER A 70 9.89 4.27 0.25
CA SER A 70 10.00 3.60 1.55
C SER A 70 8.62 3.32 2.16
N MET A 71 8.42 2.09 2.64
CA MET A 71 7.22 1.72 3.39
C MET A 71 7.08 2.47 4.74
N GLY A 72 8.17 3.09 5.23
CA GLY A 72 8.17 4.01 6.38
C GLY A 72 7.65 5.42 6.05
N ASN A 73 7.45 5.74 4.76
CA ASN A 73 6.91 7.02 4.29
C ASN A 73 5.67 6.83 3.41
N MET A 74 5.08 5.64 3.43
CA MET A 74 3.95 5.23 2.60
C MET A 74 2.78 4.82 3.49
N GLY A 75 1.55 5.03 3.01
CA GLY A 75 0.34 4.53 3.65
C GLY A 75 -0.22 3.29 2.96
N ALA A 76 -1.04 2.54 3.68
CA ALA A 76 -1.88 1.50 3.11
C ALA A 76 -3.32 1.68 3.57
N ALA A 77 -4.25 1.48 2.64
CA ALA A 77 -5.67 1.39 2.92
C ALA A 77 -6.18 0.00 2.55
N CYS A 78 -7.17 -0.48 3.30
CA CYS A 78 -7.93 -1.68 2.98
C CYS A 78 -9.40 -1.44 3.29
N VAL A 79 -10.27 -1.92 2.41
CA VAL A 79 -11.72 -1.87 2.60
C VAL A 79 -12.27 -3.27 2.38
N ALA A 80 -12.90 -3.82 3.40
CA ALA A 80 -13.53 -5.13 3.40
C ALA A 80 -15.05 -4.97 3.37
N SER A 81 -15.72 -5.67 2.46
CA SER A 81 -17.18 -5.71 2.43
C SER A 81 -17.72 -6.48 3.63
N GLY A 82 -18.73 -5.95 4.31
CA GLY A 82 -19.41 -6.58 5.46
C GLY A 82 -20.91 -6.73 5.27
N GLY A 83 -21.44 -6.43 4.09
CA GLY A 83 -22.86 -6.49 3.76
C GLY A 83 -23.15 -6.05 2.32
N TYR A 84 -24.43 -6.06 1.94
CA TYR A 84 -24.90 -5.71 0.59
C TYR A 84 -26.07 -4.73 0.64
N GLY A 85 -26.33 -4.08 -0.50
CA GLY A 85 -27.42 -3.11 -0.66
C GLY A 85 -26.92 -1.66 -0.69
N THR A 86 -27.53 -0.85 -1.55
CA THR A 86 -27.09 0.52 -1.85
C THR A 86 -27.17 1.45 -0.64
N PHE A 87 -28.22 1.34 0.19
CA PHE A 87 -28.40 2.17 1.38
C PHE A 87 -28.27 1.41 2.70
N THR A 88 -28.22 0.07 2.64
CA THR A 88 -28.17 -0.84 3.80
C THR A 88 -26.84 -1.59 3.89
N GLY A 89 -25.94 -1.37 2.92
CA GLY A 89 -24.65 -2.04 2.86
C GLY A 89 -23.75 -1.67 4.02
N ASN A 90 -22.81 -2.57 4.31
CA ASN A 90 -21.80 -2.37 5.35
C ASN A 90 -20.41 -2.66 4.81
N GLY A 91 -19.42 -1.93 5.30
CA GLY A 91 -18.02 -2.12 4.96
C GLY A 91 -17.09 -1.63 6.07
N SER A 92 -16.01 -2.38 6.27
CA SER A 92 -14.96 -2.04 7.22
C SER A 92 -13.79 -1.43 6.45
N SER A 93 -13.45 -0.18 6.77
CA SER A 93 -12.34 0.56 6.18
C SER A 93 -11.24 0.76 7.20
N ILE A 94 -10.01 0.49 6.80
CA ILE A 94 -8.82 0.76 7.61
C ILE A 94 -7.79 1.52 6.78
N THR A 95 -7.14 2.48 7.41
CA THR A 95 -5.96 3.16 6.88
C THR A 95 -4.85 3.10 7.91
N THR A 96 -3.62 2.91 7.42
CA THR A 96 -2.43 2.84 8.27
C THR A 96 -1.32 3.68 7.63
N PHE A 97 -0.74 4.60 8.40
CA PHE A 97 0.39 5.42 7.97
C PHE A 97 1.39 5.66 9.12
N PRO A 98 2.70 5.47 8.89
CA PRO A 98 3.31 4.78 7.74
C PRO A 98 2.95 3.28 7.72
N ILE A 99 3.36 2.47 6.73
CA ILE A 99 3.11 1.00 6.72
C ILE A 99 4.06 0.26 7.65
N VAL A 100 5.34 0.62 7.63
CA VAL A 100 6.32 0.19 8.64
C VAL A 100 6.30 1.23 9.76
N PRO A 101 5.99 0.86 11.02
CA PRO A 101 5.96 1.80 12.13
C PRO A 101 7.28 2.57 12.29
N ASP A 102 7.19 3.87 12.53
CA ASP A 102 8.33 4.74 12.82
C ASP A 102 8.27 5.24 14.26
N TYR A 103 8.91 4.50 15.16
CA TYR A 103 8.93 4.79 16.60
C TYR A 103 9.77 6.02 16.96
N LYS A 104 10.64 6.51 16.06
CA LYS A 104 11.39 7.75 16.29
C LYS A 104 10.51 8.96 15.98
N LYS A 105 9.77 8.90 14.88
CA LYS A 105 8.90 10.00 14.43
C LYS A 105 7.57 10.06 15.18
N TYR A 106 7.02 8.91 15.58
CA TYR A 106 5.74 8.81 16.28
C TYR A 106 5.84 7.94 17.55
N PRO A 107 6.62 8.38 18.56
CA PRO A 107 6.87 7.58 19.77
C PRO A 107 5.58 7.28 20.55
N GLU A 108 4.71 8.27 20.73
CA GLU A 108 3.50 8.18 21.57
C GLU A 108 2.36 7.33 21.00
N THR A 109 2.50 6.83 19.78
CA THR A 109 1.39 6.27 18.99
C THR A 109 1.75 4.91 18.38
N GLY A 110 2.77 4.25 18.94
CA GLY A 110 3.26 2.97 18.45
C GLY A 110 3.83 3.05 17.02
N GLY A 111 4.41 4.20 16.66
CA GLY A 111 5.01 4.43 15.35
C GLY A 111 4.01 4.77 14.23
N ARG A 112 2.78 5.19 14.56
CA ARG A 112 1.71 5.49 13.58
C ARG A 112 1.23 6.93 13.70
N LYS A 113 1.05 7.61 12.57
CA LYS A 113 0.43 8.94 12.59
C LYS A 113 -1.09 8.82 12.81
N LEU A 114 -1.57 9.29 13.96
CA LEU A 114 -3.00 9.44 14.22
C LEU A 114 -3.65 10.43 13.23
N GLY A 115 -4.94 10.24 12.95
CA GLY A 115 -5.67 10.96 11.90
C GLY A 115 -5.41 10.45 10.48
N LYS A 116 -4.24 9.86 10.23
CA LYS A 116 -3.97 9.06 9.01
C LYS A 116 -4.05 7.56 9.23
N THR A 117 -4.04 7.13 10.49
CA THR A 117 -4.23 5.74 10.91
C THR A 117 -5.52 5.64 11.67
N PHE A 118 -6.52 4.97 11.10
CA PHE A 118 -7.83 4.79 11.70
C PHE A 118 -8.56 3.59 11.07
N GLY A 119 -9.56 3.08 11.77
CA GLY A 119 -10.49 2.08 11.28
C GLY A 119 -11.92 2.53 11.54
N THR A 120 -12.81 2.30 10.59
CA THR A 120 -14.24 2.61 10.71
C THR A 120 -15.07 1.51 10.05
N VAL A 121 -16.28 1.31 10.54
CA VAL A 121 -17.25 0.35 10.01
C VAL A 121 -18.53 1.11 9.70
N GLY A 122 -19.10 0.88 8.53
CA GLY A 122 -20.41 1.41 8.17
C GLY A 122 -20.63 1.56 6.67
N LEU A 123 -21.73 2.23 6.34
CA LEU A 123 -22.18 2.44 4.96
C LEU A 123 -21.16 3.22 4.12
N ALA A 124 -20.40 4.14 4.71
CA ALA A 124 -19.36 4.89 4.00
C ALA A 124 -18.27 3.97 3.42
N GLY A 125 -17.85 2.93 4.16
CA GLY A 125 -16.89 1.94 3.67
C GLY A 125 -17.46 1.11 2.52
N HIS A 126 -18.76 0.78 2.57
CA HIS A 126 -19.45 0.07 1.50
C HIS A 126 -19.42 0.88 0.18
N TRP A 127 -19.85 2.14 0.22
CA TRP A 127 -19.82 3.02 -0.95
C TRP A 127 -18.41 3.26 -1.47
N LEU A 128 -17.45 3.50 -0.56
CA LEU A 128 -16.05 3.69 -0.93
C LEU A 128 -15.53 2.47 -1.72
N LYS A 129 -15.80 1.24 -1.26
CA LYS A 129 -15.40 0.03 -1.98
C LYS A 129 -16.00 -0.03 -3.37
N MET A 130 -17.26 0.33 -3.52
CA MET A 130 -17.98 0.30 -4.79
C MET A 130 -17.43 1.34 -5.77
N VAL A 131 -17.25 2.59 -5.33
CA VAL A 131 -16.64 3.66 -6.14
C VAL A 131 -15.24 3.26 -6.59
N LEU A 132 -14.40 2.78 -5.66
CA LEU A 132 -13.04 2.33 -5.99
C LEU A 132 -13.04 1.16 -6.99
N HIS A 133 -14.00 0.24 -6.89
CA HIS A 133 -14.12 -0.88 -7.82
C HIS A 133 -14.39 -0.40 -9.25
N TYR A 134 -15.40 0.45 -9.44
CA TYR A 134 -15.74 0.96 -10.76
C TYR A 134 -14.68 1.93 -11.30
N ALA A 135 -14.12 2.79 -10.46
CA ALA A 135 -13.03 3.68 -10.84
C ALA A 135 -11.79 2.90 -11.31
N PHE A 136 -11.42 1.83 -10.59
CA PHE A 136 -10.31 0.96 -11.00
C PHE A 136 -10.56 0.31 -12.36
N LEU A 137 -11.74 -0.28 -12.59
CA LEU A 137 -12.08 -0.89 -13.88
C LEU A 137 -12.14 0.14 -15.02
N TYR A 138 -12.64 1.34 -14.76
CA TYR A 138 -12.65 2.43 -15.72
C TYR A 138 -11.22 2.81 -16.12
N LYS A 139 -10.34 2.98 -15.13
CA LYS A 139 -8.92 3.30 -15.33
C LYS A 139 -8.18 2.18 -16.06
N ALA A 140 -8.40 0.92 -15.68
CA ALA A 140 -7.78 -0.24 -16.31
C ALA A 140 -8.18 -0.41 -17.78
N LYS A 141 -9.40 0.01 -18.15
CA LYS A 141 -9.87 0.02 -19.55
C LYS A 141 -9.40 1.25 -20.35
N MET A 142 -8.62 2.15 -19.75
CA MET A 142 -8.10 3.38 -20.37
C MET A 142 -9.20 4.24 -21.02
N LYS A 143 -10.40 4.27 -20.42
CA LYS A 143 -11.50 5.09 -20.91
C LYS A 143 -11.16 6.60 -20.85
N PRO A 144 -11.83 7.48 -21.61
CA PRO A 144 -11.51 8.91 -21.65
C PRO A 144 -11.36 9.52 -20.24
N LEU A 145 -10.35 10.38 -20.06
CA LEU A 145 -10.02 11.03 -18.78
C LEU A 145 -9.56 10.08 -17.64
N TRP A 146 -9.17 8.84 -17.94
CA TRP A 146 -8.71 7.89 -16.92
C TRP A 146 -7.55 8.40 -16.05
N TRP A 147 -6.71 9.28 -16.59
CA TRP A 147 -5.53 9.84 -15.91
C TRP A 147 -5.88 10.82 -14.78
N ILE A 148 -7.14 11.27 -14.70
CA ILE A 148 -7.63 12.14 -13.61
C ILE A 148 -7.90 11.30 -12.35
N ILE A 149 -8.21 10.01 -12.50
CA ILE A 149 -8.47 9.11 -11.38
C ILE A 149 -7.15 8.88 -10.62
N PRO A 150 -7.05 9.29 -9.35
CA PRO A 150 -5.81 9.20 -8.60
C PRO A 150 -5.38 7.74 -8.36
N GLU A 151 -4.11 7.57 -8.01
CA GLU A 151 -3.58 6.33 -7.43
C GLU A 151 -3.88 6.19 -5.93
#